data_AF-A0A0D6Q5V8-F1
#
_entry.id   AF-A0A0D6Q5V8-F1
#
_cell.length_a   1.000
_cell.length_b   1.000
_cell.length_c   1.000
_cell.angle_alpha   90.00
_cell.angle_beta   90.00
_cell.angle_gamma   90.00
#
_symmetry.space_group_name_H-M   'P 1'
#
loop_
_entity.id
_entity.type
_entity.pdbx_description
1 polymer ?
#
loop_
_entity_poly.entity_id
_entity_poly.type
_entity_poly.pdbx_seq_one_letter_code
_entity_poly.pdbx_strand_id
1 'polypeptide(L)'
;MTNVLLFIAVVVVWGLTWFAMHLQLGAAPVEVAIFWRFALSLVLLGGWLCLSGRLRRPATECVPWLIAMGMCLFSGNYLVLYRSAAYLASGMVSVI
;
A
#
# COMPACT_ATOMS: atom_id res chain seq x y z
N MET A 1 2.21 27.55 -4.86
CA MET A 1 2.56 27.50 -3.43
C MET A 1 1.99 26.25 -2.74
N THR A 2 0.69 25.96 -2.83
CA THR A 2 0.06 24.76 -2.22
C THR A 2 0.62 23.41 -2.69
N ASN A 3 0.99 23.27 -3.97
CA ASN A 3 1.55 22.01 -4.51
C ASN A 3 2.87 21.59 -3.85
N VAL A 4 3.73 22.55 -3.49
CA VAL A 4 5.00 22.26 -2.82
C VAL A 4 4.75 21.73 -1.41
N LEU A 5 3.76 22.28 -0.71
CA LEU A 5 3.38 21.83 0.62
C LEU A 5 2.79 20.41 0.59
N LEU A 6 1.92 20.13 -0.39
CA LEU A 6 1.38 18.80 -0.63
C LEU A 6 2.49 17.79 -0.98
N PHE A 7 3.45 18.19 -1.80
CA PHE A 7 4.60 17.35 -2.15
C PHE A 7 5.46 17.02 -0.93
N ILE A 8 5.83 18.01 -0.13
CA ILE A 8 6.60 17.80 1.10
C ILE A 8 5.84 16.88 2.06
N ALA A 9 4.54 17.10 2.24
CA ALA A 9 3.72 16.26 3.11
C ALA A 9 3.71 14.80 2.64
N VAL A 10 3.52 14.56 1.33
CA VAL A 10 3.55 13.20 0.77
C VAL A 10 4.91 12.55 0.99
N VAL A 11 6.00 13.26 0.69
CA VAL A 11 7.37 12.74 0.86
C VAL A 11 7.66 12.37 2.32
N VAL A 12 7.29 13.24 3.27
CA VAL A 12 7.50 12.99 4.71
C VAL A 12 6.66 11.81 5.19
N VAL A 13 5.36 11.77 4.86
CA VAL A 13 4.46 10.69 5.30
C VAL A 13 4.91 9.35 4.71
N TRP A 14 5.23 9.29 3.43
CA TRP A 14 5.70 8.07 2.79
C TRP A 14 7.06 7.61 3.33
N GLY A 15 8.03 8.52 3.46
CA GLY A 15 9.34 8.20 4.01
C GLY A 15 9.27 7.70 5.46
N LEU A 16 8.47 8.36 6.31
CA LEU A 16 8.30 7.96 7.70
C LEU A 16 7.62 6.58 7.83
N THR A 17 6.72 6.24 6.89
CA THR A 17 6.07 4.93 6.89
C THR A 17 7.08 3.80 6.65
N TRP A 18 8.06 3.99 5.74
CA TRP A 18 9.15 3.02 5.53
C TRP A 18 10.02 2.85 6.77
N PHE A 19 10.36 3.96 7.45
CA PHE A 19 11.12 3.91 8.70
C PHE A 19 10.37 3.16 9.81
N ALA A 20 9.08 3.47 10.01
CA ALA A 20 8.24 2.80 10.99
C ALA A 20 8.04 1.30 10.66
N MET A 21 7.89 0.97 9.38
CA MET A 21 7.85 -0.43 8.91
C MET A 21 9.15 -1.17 9.22
N HIS A 22 10.30 -0.54 9.00
CA HIS A 22 11.60 -1.14 9.32
C HIS A 22 11.75 -1.39 10.83
N LEU A 23 11.26 -0.48 11.68
CA LEU A 23 11.24 -0.66 13.13
C LEU A 23 10.34 -1.83 13.59
N GLN A 24 9.33 -2.20 12.78
CA GLN A 24 8.42 -3.32 13.02
C GLN A 24 8.94 -4.66 12.48
N LEU A 25 10.06 -4.67 11.74
CA LEU A 25 10.70 -5.90 11.27
C LEU A 25 11.27 -6.68 12.47
N GLY A 26 10.58 -7.76 12.85
CA GLY A 26 11.00 -8.66 13.94
C GLY A 26 9.89 -9.02 14.93
N ALA A 27 8.81 -8.21 15.01
CA ALA A 27 7.71 -8.48 15.93
C ALA A 27 6.61 -9.39 15.33
N ALA A 28 6.45 -9.39 14.00
CA ALA A 28 5.48 -10.21 13.30
C ALA A 28 5.93 -10.51 11.86
N PRO A 29 5.44 -11.59 11.23
CA PRO A 29 5.68 -11.85 9.82
C PRO A 29 5.13 -10.69 8.98
N VAL A 30 5.99 -10.14 8.14
CA VAL A 30 5.69 -9.03 7.23
C VAL A 30 4.44 -9.28 6.39
N GLU A 31 4.27 -10.51 5.92
CA GLU A 31 3.16 -10.93 5.07
C GLU A 31 1.81 -10.68 5.76
N VAL A 32 1.76 -10.89 7.08
CA VAL A 32 0.57 -10.66 7.92
C VAL A 32 0.30 -9.16 8.09
N ALA A 33 1.33 -8.35 8.30
CA ALA A 33 1.19 -6.90 8.42
C ALA A 33 0.66 -6.26 7.11
N ILE A 34 1.15 -6.73 5.97
CA ILE A 34 0.68 -6.30 4.64
C ILE A 34 -0.78 -6.73 4.45
N PHE A 35 -1.12 -7.99 4.75
CA PHE A 35 -2.48 -8.49 4.66
C PHE A 35 -3.48 -7.63 5.45
N TRP A 36 -3.17 -7.34 6.71
CA TRP A 36 -4.05 -6.53 7.56
C TRP A 36 -4.26 -5.10 7.05
N ARG A 37 -3.24 -4.47 6.47
CA ARG A 37 -3.37 -3.13 5.89
C ARG A 37 -4.31 -3.13 4.68
N PHE A 38 -4.19 -4.12 3.80
CA PHE A 38 -5.07 -4.27 2.65
C PHE A 38 -6.50 -4.66 3.05
N ALA A 39 -6.65 -5.56 4.02
CA ALA A 39 -7.95 -5.93 4.57
C ALA A 39 -8.66 -4.73 5.20
N LEU A 40 -7.95 -3.94 6.01
CA LEU A 40 -8.49 -2.72 6.60
C LEU A 40 -8.90 -1.71 5.53
N SER A 41 -8.06 -1.51 4.51
CA SER A 41 -8.37 -0.59 3.40
C SER A 41 -9.61 -1.04 2.62
N LEU A 42 -9.76 -2.34 2.38
CA LEU A 42 -10.95 -2.92 1.74
C LEU A 42 -12.22 -2.66 2.58
N VAL A 43 -12.15 -2.87 3.89
CA VAL A 43 -13.29 -2.66 4.80
C VAL A 43 -13.65 -1.18 4.90
N LEU A 44 -12.66 -0.30 5.06
CA LEU A 44 -12.90 1.15 5.18
C LEU A 44 -13.46 1.74 3.88
N LEU A 45 -12.78 1.48 2.75
CA LEU A 45 -13.21 2.03 1.46
C LEU A 45 -14.53 1.38 1.02
N GLY A 46 -14.64 0.06 1.14
CA GLY A 46 -15.85 -0.68 0.80
C GLY A 46 -17.04 -0.29 1.68
N GLY A 47 -16.82 -0.14 2.98
CA GLY A 47 -17.83 0.34 3.94
C GLY A 47 -18.27 1.76 3.62
N TRP A 48 -17.34 2.66 3.33
CA TRP A 48 -17.65 4.03 2.90
C TRP A 48 -18.44 4.09 1.58
N LEU A 49 -18.05 3.29 0.58
CA LEU A 49 -18.75 3.17 -0.70
C LEU A 49 -20.15 2.59 -0.54
N CYS A 50 -20.32 1.64 0.38
CA CYS A 50 -21.62 1.07 0.73
C CYS A 50 -22.52 2.10 1.41
N LEU A 51 -22.01 2.80 2.44
CA LEU A 51 -22.71 3.85 3.17
C LEU A 51 -23.10 5.04 2.26
N SER A 52 -22.23 5.40 1.32
CA SER A 52 -22.50 6.48 0.36
C SER A 52 -23.37 6.07 -0.82
N GLY A 53 -23.76 4.78 -0.94
CA GLY A 53 -24.54 4.26 -2.05
C GLY A 53 -23.83 4.31 -3.41
N ARG A 54 -22.52 4.57 -3.42
CA ARG A 54 -21.70 4.72 -4.63
C ARG A 54 -20.99 3.44 -5.04
N LEU A 55 -21.31 2.32 -4.41
CA LEU A 55 -20.73 1.02 -4.71
C LEU A 55 -21.18 0.55 -6.10
N ARG A 56 -20.46 0.99 -7.13
CA ARG A 56 -20.68 0.58 -8.52
C ARG A 56 -19.92 -0.71 -8.80
N ARG A 57 -20.61 -1.67 -9.41
CA ARG A 57 -19.95 -2.87 -9.92
C ARG A 57 -19.08 -2.47 -11.12
N PRO A 58 -17.78 -2.82 -11.15
CA PRO A 58 -16.95 -2.57 -12.32
C PRO A 58 -17.48 -3.36 -13.50
N ALA A 59 -17.30 -2.81 -14.71
CA ALA A 59 -17.61 -3.53 -15.94
C ALA A 59 -16.80 -4.83 -15.98
N THR A 60 -17.44 -5.93 -16.38
CA THR A 60 -16.86 -7.28 -16.34
C THR A 60 -15.56 -7.39 -17.15
N GLU A 61 -15.43 -6.56 -18.19
CA GLU A 61 -14.26 -6.42 -19.06
C GLU A 61 -13.05 -5.80 -18.35
N CYS A 62 -13.29 -4.97 -17.32
CA CYS A 62 -12.24 -4.31 -16.53
C CYS A 62 -11.78 -5.16 -15.33
N VAL A 63 -12.55 -6.18 -14.95
CA VAL A 63 -12.22 -7.08 -13.84
C VAL A 63 -10.83 -7.73 -13.99
N PRO A 64 -10.42 -8.30 -15.14
CA PRO A 64 -9.09 -8.89 -15.26
C PRO A 64 -7.97 -7.85 -15.09
N TRP A 65 -8.16 -6.63 -15.61
CA TRP A 65 -7.20 -5.54 -15.46
C TRP A 65 -7.12 -5.05 -14.02
N LEU A 66 -8.24 -4.98 -13.31
CA LEU A 66 -8.29 -4.60 -11.90
C LEU A 66 -7.57 -5.64 -11.01
N ILE A 67 -7.77 -6.92 -11.30
CA ILE A 67 -7.07 -8.02 -10.63
C ILE A 67 -5.57 -7.95 -10.91
N ALA A 68 -5.18 -7.78 -12.19
CA ALA A 68 -3.78 -7.66 -12.58
C ALA A 68 -3.10 -6.44 -11.91
N MET A 69 -3.80 -5.31 -11.82
CA MET A 69 -3.31 -4.11 -11.16
C MET A 69 -3.15 -4.34 -9.64
N GLY A 70 -4.10 -5.01 -9.00
CA GLY A 70 -4.01 -5.43 -7.60
C GLY A 70 -2.83 -6.37 -7.33
N MET A 71 -2.63 -7.36 -8.21
CA MET A 71 -1.54 -8.33 -8.08
C MET A 71 -0.17 -7.69 -8.34
N CYS A 72 -0.02 -6.92 -9.41
CA CYS A 72 1.29 -6.37 -9.78
C CYS A 72 1.66 -5.13 -8.96
N LEU A 73 0.74 -4.17 -8.80
CA LEU A 73 1.04 -2.86 -8.21
C LEU A 73 0.96 -2.88 -6.69
N PHE A 74 0.03 -3.64 -6.12
CA PHE A 74 -0.18 -3.65 -4.67
C PHE A 74 0.48 -4.86 -4.00
N SER A 75 0.13 -6.09 -4.36
CA SER A 75 0.57 -7.27 -3.59
C SER A 75 1.97 -7.72 -3.97
N GLY A 76 2.22 -7.96 -5.26
CA GLY A 76 3.48 -8.51 -5.78
C GLY A 76 4.65 -7.55 -5.58
N ASN A 77 4.44 -6.26 -5.86
CA ASN A 77 5.46 -5.24 -5.62
C ASN A 77 5.86 -5.16 -4.13
N TYR A 78 4.89 -5.10 -3.21
CA TYR A 78 5.17 -5.07 -1.77
C TYR A 78 5.86 -6.35 -1.29
N LEU A 79 5.44 -7.54 -1.76
CA LEU A 79 6.02 -8.81 -1.34
C LEU A 79 7.51 -8.90 -1.73
N VAL A 80 7.84 -8.49 -2.96
CA VAL A 80 9.22 -8.50 -3.49
C VAL A 80 10.07 -7.42 -2.80
N LEU A 81 9.54 -6.21 -2.60
CA LEU A 81 10.23 -5.13 -1.90
C LEU A 81 10.54 -5.52 -0.46
N TYR A 82 9.59 -6.12 0.25
CA TYR A 82 9.80 -6.51 1.63
C TYR A 82 10.74 -7.70 1.80
N ARG A 83 10.69 -8.69 0.90
CA ARG A 83 11.71 -9.75 0.89
C ARG A 83 13.10 -9.19 0.62
N SER A 84 13.20 -8.18 -0.26
CA SER A 84 14.45 -7.48 -0.52
C SER A 84 14.89 -6.58 0.65
N ALA A 85 13.95 -5.98 1.37
CA ALA A 85 14.21 -5.13 2.54
C ALA A 85 14.83 -5.91 3.73
N ALA A 86 14.74 -7.24 3.75
CA ALA A 86 15.50 -8.07 4.69
C ALA A 86 17.01 -8.07 4.41
N TYR A 87 17.41 -7.76 3.17
CA TYR A 87 18.80 -7.75 2.72
C TYR A 87 19.33 -6.35 2.38
N LEU A 88 18.44 -5.35 2.23
CA LEU A 88 18.78 -3.98 1.87
C LEU A 88 18.41 -2.99 2.98
N ALA A 89 19.30 -2.02 3.21
CA ALA A 89 19.01 -0.89 4.10
C ALA A 89 17.78 -0.11 3.61
N SER A 90 16.91 0.29 4.54
CA SER A 90 15.63 0.95 4.28
C SER A 90 15.75 2.20 3.38
N GLY A 91 16.89 2.88 3.39
CA GLY A 91 17.18 4.02 2.52
C GLY A 91 17.22 3.70 1.04
N MET A 92 17.70 2.52 0.62
CA MET A 92 17.69 2.12 -0.80
C MET A 92 16.29 1.70 -1.26
N VAL A 93 15.51 1.08 -0.37
CA VAL A 93 14.12 0.68 -0.64
C VAL A 93 13.20 1.90 -0.81
N SER A 94 13.50 3.02 -0.15
CA SER A 94 12.70 4.24 -0.23
C SER A 94 12.85 5.04 -1.53
N VAL A 95 13.88 4.76 -2.35
CA VAL A 95 14.15 5.49 -3.61
C VAL A 95 13.46 4.83 -4.82
N ILE A 96 13.07 3.56 -4.68
CA ILE A 96 12.42 2.73 -5.71
C ILE A 96 10.90 2.82 -5.53
#